data_AF-A0A935L8U3-F1
#
_entry.id   AF-A0A935L8U3-F1
#
_cell.length_a   1.000
_cell.length_b   1.000
_cell.length_c   1.000
_cell.angle_alpha   90.00
_cell.angle_beta   90.00
_cell.angle_gamma   90.00
#
_symmetry.space_group_name_H-M   'P 1'
#
loop_
_entity.id
_entity.type
_entity.pdbx_description
1 polymer ?
#
loop_
_entity_poly.entity_id
_entity_poly.type
_entity_poly.pdbx_seq_one_letter_code
_entity_poly.pdbx_strand_id
1 'polypeptide(L)'
;MKRKVYIETSVVSYLTARPARTIIGVANQQITQDWWERARDGFDLLISELVVRECSAGDPDAAQKRLAALQGIPLLDINSQVRSIAIGLVTEGCVPPNVFEDALHIAIAAVYEIDFILTWNFKHIANPMLQERIARYLERRGVWMPFICSPQELLGEDDGSID
;
A
#
# COMPACT_ATOMS: atom_id res chain seq x y z
N MET A 1 -10.89 10.36 -15.94
CA MET A 1 -10.93 10.02 -14.50
C MET A 1 -9.52 9.68 -14.08
N LYS A 2 -9.12 10.07 -12.86
CA LYS A 2 -7.82 9.67 -12.31
C LYS A 2 -7.88 8.19 -11.93
N ARG A 3 -6.72 7.53 -11.90
CA ARG A 3 -6.60 6.16 -11.42
C ARG A 3 -6.61 6.16 -9.89
N LYS A 4 -7.19 5.14 -9.26
CA LYS A 4 -7.27 5.02 -7.80
C LYS A 4 -5.99 4.41 -7.22
N VAL A 5 -5.42 5.03 -6.19
CA VAL A 5 -4.24 4.51 -5.49
C VAL A 5 -4.56 4.32 -4.03
N TYR A 6 -4.41 3.09 -3.54
CA TYR A 6 -4.48 2.77 -2.12
C TYR A 6 -3.10 2.90 -1.49
N ILE A 7 -2.95 3.81 -0.54
CA ILE A 7 -1.69 4.08 0.14
C ILE A 7 -1.56 3.12 1.33
N GLU A 8 -0.62 2.17 1.24
CA GLU A 8 -0.30 1.28 2.36
C GLU A 8 0.64 1.97 3.37
N THR A 9 0.57 1.55 4.62
CA THR A 9 1.21 2.18 5.79
C THR A 9 2.72 2.38 5.64
N SER A 10 3.43 1.46 4.98
CA SER A 10 4.87 1.61 4.77
C SER A 10 5.22 2.87 3.97
N VAL A 11 4.40 3.29 3.01
CA VAL A 11 4.60 4.54 2.25
C VAL A 11 4.53 5.75 3.18
N VAL A 12 3.50 5.82 4.03
CA VAL A 12 3.33 6.89 5.02
C VAL A 12 4.49 6.90 6.03
N SER A 13 4.97 5.72 6.39
CA SER A 13 6.10 5.55 7.30
C SER A 13 7.40 6.08 6.69
N TYR A 14 7.69 5.76 5.42
CA TYR A 14 8.84 6.31 4.71
C TYR A 14 8.75 7.82 4.50
N LEU A 15 7.54 8.33 4.22
CA LEU A 15 7.30 9.77 4.03
C LEU A 15 7.64 10.61 5.26
N THR A 16 7.35 10.08 6.46
CA THR A 16 7.38 10.86 7.72
C THR A 16 8.49 10.45 8.69
N ALA A 17 9.21 9.37 8.39
CA ALA A 17 10.28 8.86 9.24
C ALA A 17 11.45 9.85 9.35
N ARG A 18 12.21 9.72 10.46
CA ARG A 18 13.51 10.40 10.59
C ARG A 18 14.46 9.90 9.49
N PRO A 19 15.47 10.70 9.09
CA PRO A 19 16.45 10.28 8.09
C PRO A 19 16.99 8.89 8.37
N ALA A 20 16.85 8.01 7.38
CA ALA A 20 17.31 6.64 7.47
C ALA A 20 18.83 6.58 7.56
N ARG A 21 19.35 5.52 8.20
CA ARG A 21 20.79 5.29 8.35
C ARG A 21 21.38 4.35 7.31
N THR A 22 20.52 3.71 6.51
CA THR A 22 20.92 2.77 5.46
C THR A 22 20.69 3.42 4.10
N ILE A 23 21.55 3.10 3.12
CA ILE A 23 21.45 3.65 1.75
C ILE A 23 20.08 3.37 1.14
N ILE A 24 19.61 2.12 1.25
CA ILE A 24 18.29 1.71 0.76
C ILE A 24 17.18 2.48 1.47
N GLY A 25 17.30 2.69 2.79
CA GLY A 25 16.32 3.45 3.54
C GLY A 25 16.25 4.91 3.08
N VAL A 26 17.40 5.54 2.85
CA VAL A 26 17.49 6.92 2.35
C VAL A 26 16.88 7.02 0.94
N ALA A 27 17.19 6.08 0.06
CA ALA A 27 16.62 6.04 -1.29
C ALA A 27 15.09 5.91 -1.26
N ASN A 28 14.54 4.96 -0.48
CA ASN A 28 13.09 4.79 -0.36
C ASN A 28 12.40 6.02 0.22
N GLN A 29 13.03 6.72 1.19
CA GLN A 29 12.51 7.99 1.70
C GLN A 29 12.45 9.06 0.62
N GLN A 30 13.54 9.22 -0.15
CA GLN A 30 13.61 10.21 -1.22
C GLN A 30 12.56 9.92 -2.30
N ILE A 31 12.49 8.68 -2.80
CA ILE A 31 11.52 8.27 -3.82
C ILE A 31 10.08 8.46 -3.32
N THR A 32 9.82 8.18 -2.04
CA THR A 32 8.49 8.40 -1.45
C THR A 32 8.14 9.89 -1.43
N GLN A 33 9.08 10.75 -1.06
CA GLN A 33 8.89 12.20 -1.08
C GLN A 33 8.65 12.70 -2.52
N ASP A 34 9.47 12.26 -3.47
CA ASP A 34 9.35 12.64 -4.89
C ASP A 34 7.98 12.23 -5.45
N TRP A 35 7.54 11.00 -5.21
CA TRP A 35 6.21 10.56 -5.64
C TRP A 35 5.09 11.35 -4.96
N TRP A 36 5.22 11.62 -3.66
CA TRP A 36 4.23 12.36 -2.90
C TRP A 36 4.11 13.81 -3.37
N GLU A 37 5.21 14.47 -3.72
CA GLU A 37 5.19 15.86 -4.14
C GLU A 37 4.83 16.03 -5.62
N ARG A 38 5.27 15.11 -6.48
CA ARG A 38 5.22 15.28 -7.94
C ARG A 38 4.09 14.51 -8.61
N ALA A 39 3.74 13.33 -8.10
CA ALA A 39 2.85 12.40 -8.80
C ALA A 39 1.47 12.26 -8.16
N ARG A 40 1.33 12.42 -6.84
CA ARG A 40 0.09 12.10 -6.11
C ARG A 40 -1.15 12.81 -6.68
N ASP A 41 -1.00 14.05 -7.15
CA ASP A 41 -2.12 14.85 -7.66
C ASP A 41 -2.67 14.30 -8.98
N GLY A 42 -1.96 13.38 -9.64
CA GLY A 42 -2.44 12.62 -10.80
C GLY A 42 -3.40 11.48 -10.47
N PHE A 43 -3.58 11.15 -9.18
CA PHE A 43 -4.33 9.99 -8.71
C PHE A 43 -5.47 10.37 -7.75
N ASP A 44 -6.43 9.47 -7.60
CA ASP A 44 -7.41 9.50 -6.52
C ASP A 44 -6.87 8.66 -5.36
N LEU A 45 -6.32 9.33 -4.35
CA LEU A 45 -5.70 8.67 -3.19
C LEU A 45 -6.77 8.17 -2.22
N LEU A 46 -6.61 6.93 -1.76
CA LEU A 46 -7.50 6.27 -0.81
C LEU A 46 -6.67 5.58 0.28
N ILE A 47 -7.21 5.55 1.49
CA ILE A 47 -6.66 4.80 2.65
C ILE A 47 -7.78 4.01 3.32
N SER A 48 -7.48 3.24 4.35
CA SER A 48 -8.47 2.52 5.15
C SER A 48 -8.29 2.73 6.65
N GLU A 49 -9.28 2.32 7.43
CA GLU A 49 -9.18 2.27 8.89
C GLU A 49 -7.97 1.46 9.37
N LEU A 50 -7.54 0.45 8.60
CA LEU A 50 -6.34 -0.32 8.90
C LEU A 50 -5.09 0.55 8.83
N VAL A 51 -4.93 1.32 7.74
CA VAL A 51 -3.80 2.25 7.57
C VAL A 51 -3.76 3.27 8.69
N VAL A 52 -4.91 3.82 9.08
CA VAL A 52 -5.01 4.76 10.22
C VAL A 52 -4.57 4.10 11.53
N ARG A 53 -5.03 2.87 11.78
CA ARG A 53 -4.67 2.11 12.99
C ARG A 53 -3.16 1.85 13.06
N GLU A 54 -2.57 1.38 11.98
CA GLU A 54 -1.13 1.09 11.93
C GLU A 54 -0.29 2.38 12.01
N CYS A 55 -0.76 3.46 11.39
CA CYS A 55 -0.16 4.79 11.52
C CYS A 55 -0.27 5.38 12.93
N SER A 56 -1.25 4.96 13.72
CA SER A 56 -1.44 5.40 15.11
C SER A 56 -0.59 4.64 16.13
N ALA A 57 -0.04 3.48 15.75
CA ALA A 57 0.69 2.60 16.66
C ALA A 57 2.15 3.02 16.86
N GLY A 58 2.76 2.71 18.00
CA GLY A 58 4.19 2.96 18.25
C GLY A 58 4.48 4.32 18.90
N ASP A 59 5.59 4.95 18.48
CA ASP A 59 6.05 6.23 19.04
C ASP A 59 5.03 7.36 18.80
N PRO A 60 4.58 8.10 19.84
CA PRO A 60 3.54 9.12 19.70
C PRO A 60 3.88 10.24 18.72
N ASP A 61 5.14 10.71 18.70
CA ASP A 61 5.56 11.78 17.79
C ASP A 61 5.56 11.30 16.33
N ALA A 62 6.05 10.08 16.09
CA ALA A 62 5.99 9.46 14.77
C ALA A 62 4.55 9.17 14.31
N ALA A 63 3.68 8.72 15.23
CA ALA A 63 2.26 8.49 14.95
C ALA A 63 1.54 9.79 14.57
N GLN A 64 1.78 10.89 15.30
CA GLN A 64 1.20 12.19 15.00
C GLN A 64 1.59 12.66 13.58
N LYS A 65 2.86 12.50 13.19
CA LYS A 65 3.32 12.86 11.84
C LYS A 65 2.66 12.03 10.74
N ARG A 66 2.56 10.70 10.93
CA ARG A 66 1.88 9.82 9.97
C ARG A 66 0.42 10.19 9.82
N LEU A 67 -0.30 10.40 10.93
CA LEU A 67 -1.71 10.79 10.92
C LEU A 67 -1.94 12.17 10.28
N ALA A 68 -1.01 13.11 10.47
CA ALA A 68 -1.06 14.41 9.80
C ALA A 68 -0.92 14.28 8.28
N ALA A 69 -0.06 13.39 7.79
CA ALA A 69 0.11 13.13 6.36
C ALA A 69 -1.13 12.50 5.69
N LEU A 70 -1.96 11.81 6.47
CA LEU A 70 -3.20 11.17 5.99
C LEU A 70 -4.43 12.11 5.95
N GLN A 71 -4.31 13.33 6.48
CA GLN A 71 -5.44 14.26 6.56
C GLN A 71 -6.00 14.58 5.17
N GLY A 72 -7.33 14.54 5.05
CA GLY A 72 -8.05 14.85 3.82
C GLY A 72 -8.08 13.72 2.78
N ILE A 73 -7.43 12.58 3.03
CA ILE A 73 -7.50 11.41 2.15
C ILE A 73 -8.75 10.58 2.48
N PRO A 74 -9.61 10.25 1.50
CA PRO A 74 -10.78 9.40 1.70
C PRO A 74 -10.47 8.04 2.34
N LEU A 75 -11.34 7.64 3.28
CA LEU A 75 -11.24 6.41 4.05
C LEU A 75 -12.18 5.33 3.49
N LEU A 76 -11.65 4.12 3.33
CA LEU A 76 -12.38 2.92 2.91
C LEU A 76 -12.75 2.04 4.11
N ASP A 77 -14.00 1.60 4.16
CA ASP A 77 -14.53 0.77 5.24
C ASP A 77 -14.12 -0.69 5.12
N ILE A 78 -13.85 -1.33 6.25
CA ILE A 78 -13.56 -2.78 6.32
C ILE A 78 -14.88 -3.55 6.53
N ASN A 79 -15.64 -3.67 5.44
CA ASN A 79 -16.95 -4.34 5.42
C ASN A 79 -16.85 -5.88 5.43
N SER A 80 -18.00 -6.56 5.40
CA SER A 80 -18.08 -8.03 5.45
C SER A 80 -17.42 -8.70 4.23
N GLN A 81 -17.54 -8.10 3.03
CA GLN A 81 -16.92 -8.62 1.82
C GLN A 81 -15.40 -8.57 1.90
N VAL A 82 -14.83 -7.43 2.35
CA VAL A 82 -13.39 -7.28 2.59
C VAL A 82 -12.90 -8.36 3.56
N ARG A 83 -13.59 -8.55 4.69
CA ARG A 83 -13.21 -9.57 5.68
C ARG A 83 -13.27 -10.97 5.10
N SER A 84 -14.32 -11.29 4.34
CA SER A 84 -14.46 -12.59 3.68
C SER A 84 -13.32 -12.86 2.71
N ILE A 85 -12.92 -11.86 1.91
CA ILE A 85 -11.81 -11.99 0.96
C ILE A 85 -10.48 -12.17 1.70
N ALA A 86 -10.21 -11.38 2.74
CA ALA A 86 -8.99 -11.49 3.54
C ALA A 86 -8.86 -12.85 4.26
N ILE A 87 -9.95 -13.35 4.84
CA ILE A 87 -9.98 -14.69 5.46
C ILE A 87 -9.66 -15.75 4.42
N GLY A 88 -10.29 -15.71 3.25
CA GLY A 88 -10.03 -16.71 2.22
C GLY A 88 -8.61 -16.65 1.65
N LEU A 89 -8.00 -15.46 1.53
CA LEU A 89 -6.57 -15.32 1.17
C LEU A 89 -5.66 -16.10 2.13
N VAL A 90 -5.97 -16.08 3.43
CA VAL A 90 -5.22 -16.84 4.44
C VAL A 90 -5.56 -18.32 4.41
N THR A 91 -6.84 -18.68 4.34
CA THR A 91 -7.28 -20.08 4.32
C THR A 91 -6.74 -20.86 3.12
N GLU A 92 -6.60 -20.20 1.96
CA GLU A 92 -6.04 -20.79 0.73
C GLU A 92 -4.51 -20.71 0.69
N GLY A 93 -3.91 -20.19 1.77
CA GLY A 93 -2.47 -20.05 1.97
C GLY A 93 -1.81 -19.00 1.08
N CYS A 94 -2.57 -18.15 0.37
CA CYS A 94 -2.04 -17.06 -0.45
C CYS A 94 -1.26 -16.06 0.41
N VAL A 95 -1.71 -15.87 1.65
CA VAL A 95 -1.03 -15.05 2.67
C VAL A 95 -0.87 -15.88 3.94
N PRO A 96 0.31 -15.88 4.60
CA PRO A 96 0.49 -16.60 5.86
C PRO A 96 -0.42 -16.07 6.99
N PRO A 97 -0.92 -16.92 7.91
CA PRO A 97 -1.84 -16.48 8.96
C PRO A 97 -1.29 -15.41 9.91
N ASN A 98 0.03 -15.37 10.11
CA ASN A 98 0.70 -14.42 11.00
C ASN A 98 0.82 -13.00 10.39
N VAL A 99 0.37 -12.80 9.15
CA VAL A 99 0.36 -11.50 8.46
C VAL A 99 -1.03 -11.20 7.90
N PHE A 100 -2.07 -11.42 8.72
CA PHE A 100 -3.46 -11.19 8.32
C PHE A 100 -3.75 -9.73 7.89
N GLU A 101 -3.05 -8.75 8.46
CA GLU A 101 -3.19 -7.34 8.08
C GLU A 101 -2.78 -7.12 6.60
N ASP A 102 -1.74 -7.81 6.11
CA ASP A 102 -1.37 -7.77 4.68
C ASP A 102 -2.50 -8.31 3.79
N ALA A 103 -3.19 -9.37 4.22
CA ALA A 103 -4.36 -9.89 3.51
C ALA A 103 -5.52 -8.88 3.50
N LEU A 104 -5.68 -8.07 4.55
CA LEU A 104 -6.67 -7.00 4.59
C LEU A 104 -6.33 -5.87 3.61
N HIS A 105 -5.08 -5.41 3.52
CA HIS A 105 -4.70 -4.39 2.52
C HIS A 105 -5.06 -4.83 1.10
N ILE A 106 -4.74 -6.08 0.76
CA ILE A 106 -5.06 -6.67 -0.56
C ILE A 106 -6.58 -6.75 -0.75
N ALA A 107 -7.31 -7.27 0.25
CA ALA A 107 -8.76 -7.43 0.16
C ALA A 107 -9.52 -6.10 0.04
N ILE A 108 -9.08 -5.06 0.75
CA ILE A 108 -9.64 -3.71 0.65
C ILE A 108 -9.49 -3.21 -0.78
N ALA A 109 -8.26 -3.23 -1.30
CA ALA A 109 -7.99 -2.75 -2.65
C ALA A 109 -8.75 -3.54 -3.73
N ALA A 110 -8.87 -4.86 -3.56
CA ALA A 110 -9.61 -5.74 -4.45
C ALA A 110 -11.13 -5.44 -4.44
N VAL A 111 -11.74 -5.29 -3.26
CA VAL A 111 -13.19 -5.06 -3.14
C VAL A 111 -13.60 -3.67 -3.64
N TYR A 112 -12.77 -2.65 -3.42
CA TYR A 112 -13.07 -1.28 -3.86
C TYR A 112 -12.56 -0.97 -5.28
N GLU A 113 -12.10 -2.00 -6.01
CA GLU A 113 -11.61 -1.90 -7.38
C GLU A 113 -10.55 -0.80 -7.51
N ILE A 114 -9.54 -0.87 -6.64
CA ILE A 114 -8.39 0.04 -6.64
C ILE A 114 -7.43 -0.39 -7.74
N ASP A 115 -6.93 0.58 -8.50
CA ASP A 115 -6.01 0.31 -9.59
C ASP A 115 -4.63 -0.11 -9.09
N PHE A 116 -4.12 0.59 -8.07
CA PHE A 116 -2.78 0.40 -7.52
C PHE A 116 -2.77 0.33 -5.99
N ILE A 117 -2.15 -0.71 -5.42
CA ILE A 117 -1.67 -0.68 -4.03
C ILE A 117 -0.24 -0.14 -4.07
N LEU A 118 -0.01 1.00 -3.43
CA LEU A 118 1.30 1.60 -3.30
C LEU A 118 1.94 1.14 -1.99
N THR A 119 3.08 0.42 -2.05
CA THR A 119 3.69 -0.22 -0.88
C THR A 119 5.21 -0.38 -1.02
N TRP A 120 5.92 -0.36 0.10
CA TRP A 120 7.30 -0.84 0.23
C TRP A 120 7.40 -2.23 0.88
N ASN A 121 6.26 -2.88 1.21
CA ASN A 121 6.23 -4.22 1.79
C ASN A 121 6.43 -5.31 0.72
N PHE A 122 7.67 -5.43 0.22
CA PHE A 122 8.08 -6.46 -0.74
C PHE A 122 8.15 -7.87 -0.16
N LYS A 123 8.15 -7.98 1.17
CA LYS A 123 8.26 -9.27 1.84
C LYS A 123 6.94 -10.04 1.79
N HIS A 124 5.81 -9.35 1.90
CA HIS A 124 4.52 -9.99 2.13
C HIS A 124 3.42 -9.54 1.15
N ILE A 125 3.39 -8.27 0.74
CA ILE A 125 2.36 -7.77 -0.20
C ILE A 125 2.92 -7.79 -1.64
N ALA A 126 4.08 -7.18 -1.86
CA ALA A 126 4.67 -7.04 -3.19
C ALA A 126 5.54 -8.23 -3.65
N ASN A 127 5.45 -9.38 -2.97
CA ASN A 127 6.17 -10.60 -3.37
C ASN A 127 5.50 -11.25 -4.61
N PRO A 128 6.20 -11.39 -5.76
CA PRO A 128 5.60 -11.90 -7.00
C PRO A 128 5.03 -13.31 -6.88
N MET A 129 5.65 -14.18 -6.08
CA MET A 129 5.16 -15.55 -5.88
C MET A 129 3.83 -15.56 -5.11
N LEU A 130 3.64 -14.62 -4.18
CA LEU A 130 2.37 -14.46 -3.49
C LEU A 130 1.34 -13.83 -4.42
N GLN A 131 1.73 -12.82 -5.22
CA GLN A 131 0.84 -12.15 -6.17
C GLN A 131 0.22 -13.11 -7.18
N GLU A 132 0.99 -14.08 -7.71
CA GLU A 132 0.45 -15.10 -8.62
C GLU A 132 -0.67 -15.92 -7.94
N ARG A 133 -0.49 -16.30 -6.68
CA ARG A 133 -1.48 -17.07 -5.92
C ARG A 133 -2.70 -16.22 -5.56
N ILE A 134 -2.48 -14.96 -5.19
CA ILE A 134 -3.52 -13.97 -4.90
C ILE A 134 -4.37 -13.74 -6.16
N ALA A 135 -3.74 -13.49 -7.31
CA ALA A 135 -4.41 -13.24 -8.58
C ALA A 135 -5.33 -14.40 -8.95
N ARG A 136 -4.82 -15.65 -8.91
CA ARG A 136 -5.65 -16.85 -9.14
C ARG A 136 -6.81 -16.96 -8.16
N TYR A 137 -6.59 -16.63 -6.88
CA TYR A 137 -7.63 -16.70 -5.86
C TYR A 137 -8.75 -15.69 -6.10
N LEU A 138 -8.41 -14.44 -6.45
CA LEU A 138 -9.35 -13.36 -6.72
C LEU A 138 -10.10 -13.60 -8.03
N GLU A 139 -9.40 -14.04 -9.09
CA GLU A 139 -9.97 -14.37 -10.39
C GLU A 139 -11.05 -15.45 -10.29
N ARG A 140 -10.80 -16.54 -9.54
CA ARG A 140 -11.80 -17.60 -9.30
C ARG A 140 -13.08 -17.11 -8.63
N ARG A 141 -13.03 -15.95 -7.99
CA ARG A 141 -14.15 -15.32 -7.26
C ARG A 141 -14.74 -14.13 -8.03
N GLY A 142 -14.22 -13.82 -9.22
CA GLY A 142 -14.65 -12.66 -10.00
C GLY A 142 -14.34 -11.32 -9.31
N VAL A 143 -13.29 -11.27 -8.50
CA VAL A 143 -12.88 -10.07 -7.74
C VAL A 143 -11.69 -9.42 -8.42
N TRP A 144 -11.65 -8.08 -8.41
CA TRP A 144 -10.59 -7.28 -9.01
C TRP A 144 -9.22 -7.56 -8.39
N MET A 145 -8.19 -7.68 -9.25
CA MET A 145 -6.78 -7.77 -8.82
C MET A 145 -6.11 -6.41 -8.99
N PRO A 146 -5.79 -5.69 -7.91
CA PRO A 146 -5.04 -4.45 -8.01
C PRO A 146 -3.60 -4.73 -8.47
N PHE A 147 -2.99 -3.81 -9.22
CA PHE A 147 -1.55 -3.81 -9.39
C PHE A 147 -0.89 -3.43 -8.07
N ILE A 148 0.16 -4.14 -7.67
CA ILE A 148 0.91 -3.84 -6.47
C ILE A 148 2.26 -3.33 -6.91
N CYS A 149 2.61 -2.11 -6.48
CA CYS A 149 3.81 -1.43 -6.93
C CYS A 149 4.38 -0.53 -5.84
N SER A 150 5.66 -0.23 -5.98
CA SER A 150 6.36 0.76 -5.18
C SER A 150 6.15 2.18 -5.69
N PRO A 151 6.40 3.20 -4.86
CA PRO A 151 6.50 4.58 -5.31
C PRO A 151 7.43 4.76 -6.52
N GLN A 152 8.53 4.02 -6.59
CA GLN A 152 9.47 4.08 -7.72
C GLN A 152 8.81 3.62 -9.03
N GLU A 153 8.16 2.46 -9.02
CA GLU A 153 7.51 1.90 -10.20
C GLU A 153 6.34 2.78 -10.68
N LEU A 154 5.60 3.39 -9.75
CA LEU A 154 4.45 4.23 -10.09
C LEU A 154 4.84 5.66 -10.47
N LEU A 155 6.00 6.15 -10.03
CA LEU A 155 6.58 7.42 -10.49
C LEU A 155 6.99 7.32 -11.96
N GLY A 156 7.44 6.15 -12.40
CA GLY A 156 8.02 5.93 -13.73
C GLY A 156 9.48 6.36 -13.80
N GLU A 157 10.04 6.40 -15.00
CA GLU A 157 11.37 6.97 -15.21
C GLU A 157 11.32 8.48 -14.91
N ASP A 158 12.06 8.91 -13.88
CA ASP A 158 12.78 10.17 -14.02
C ASP A 158 13.75 9.93 -15.18
N ASP A 159 13.73 10.81 -16.16
CA ASP A 159 14.66 10.90 -17.29
C ASP A 159 16.05 11.31 -16.81
N GLY A 160 16.54 10.65 -15.74
CA GLY A 160 17.88 10.73 -15.19
C GLY A 160 18.88 10.29 -16.22
N SER A 161 19.02 11.12 -17.26
CA SER A 161 20.12 11.17 -18.17
C SER A 161 21.34 11.12 -17.29
N ILE A 162 21.94 9.93 -17.29
CA ILE A 162 23.33 9.80 -16.95
C ILE A 162 24.00 10.49 -18.13
N ASP A 163 24.17 11.81 -18.03
CA ASP A 163 25.09 12.55 -18.89
C ASP A 163 26.47 11.90 -18.84
#